data_AF-A0A2D8GJU8-F1
#
_entry.id   AF-A0A2D8GJU8-F1
#
_cell.length_a   1.000
_cell.length_b   1.000
_cell.length_c   1.000
_cell.angle_alpha   90.00
_cell.angle_beta   90.00
_cell.angle_gamma   90.00
#
_symmetry.space_group_name_H-M   'P 1'
#
loop_
_entity.id
_entity.type
_entity.pdbx_description
1 polymer ?
#
loop_
_entity_poly.entity_id
_entity_poly.type
_entity_poly.pdbx_seq_one_letter_code
_entity_poly.pdbx_strand_id
1 'polypeptide(L)'
;MPKSAIYKKIYSKSLYCLFALCAMFIMSCTPVQNTINTTTSEVYVSASQDDVLLKSIEKETNESEQEIKTSQQLLETALKFAQGGSSLQSKNFLKRINPEELNDVSFLNYSLLESKVSNSEDELNVAFQKLESNRILSIEKNLNDEALIDLYKEKSAIALTLGELKTSIQYDVKLHNLISSKEIKSKLHNETLAKLISQPYKKLQKCKNNADLIVVAWCDLGLGIRDAQLNSQTRADAYQNWRERYPDHSAAQFAVIPNDVHDVQTEKGQIALLLPLEGEYLSPS
;
A
#
# COMPACT_ATOMS: atom_id res chain seq x y z
N MET A 1 -74.07 36.14 9.80
CA MET A 1 -73.88 37.05 10.95
C MET A 1 -74.99 36.75 11.96
N PRO A 2 -74.77 36.70 13.30
CA PRO A 2 -73.58 37.01 14.10
C PRO A 2 -72.94 35.76 14.79
N LYS A 3 -71.96 36.06 15.64
CA LYS A 3 -70.92 35.21 16.26
C LYS A 3 -71.38 34.58 17.58
N SER A 4 -70.80 33.43 17.98
CA SER A 4 -70.17 33.33 19.30
C SER A 4 -69.20 32.14 19.37
N ALA A 5 -68.03 32.44 19.93
CA ALA A 5 -66.89 31.55 20.08
C ALA A 5 -66.99 30.78 21.41
N ILE A 6 -66.67 29.49 21.38
CA ILE A 6 -66.38 28.69 22.58
C ILE A 6 -64.90 28.31 22.49
N TYR A 7 -64.04 29.11 23.12
CA TYR A 7 -62.66 28.70 23.40
C TYR A 7 -62.63 27.93 24.72
N LYS A 8 -62.53 26.60 24.63
CA LYS A 8 -62.27 25.74 25.79
C LYS A 8 -60.76 25.62 25.99
N LYS A 9 -60.30 26.28 27.04
CA LYS A 9 -58.96 26.27 27.62
C LYS A 9 -58.58 24.86 28.09
N ILE A 10 -57.74 24.12 27.36
CA ILE A 10 -57.09 22.94 27.94
C ILE A 10 -55.66 22.71 27.39
N TYR A 11 -54.76 22.47 28.34
CA TYR A 11 -53.43 21.85 28.24
C TYR A 11 -52.20 22.71 27.86
N SER A 12 -51.89 23.70 28.70
CA SER A 12 -50.56 24.33 28.80
C SER A 12 -49.46 23.43 29.39
N LYS A 13 -49.74 22.15 29.71
CA LYS A 13 -48.74 21.21 30.26
C LYS A 13 -48.13 20.25 29.22
N SER A 14 -48.80 20.03 28.09
CA SER A 14 -48.30 19.13 27.03
C SER A 14 -47.22 19.80 26.16
N LEU A 15 -47.28 21.13 26.02
CA LEU A 15 -46.37 21.89 25.17
C LEU A 15 -44.95 22.03 25.76
N TYR A 16 -44.81 22.05 27.09
CA TYR A 16 -43.50 22.15 27.74
C TYR A 16 -42.73 20.82 27.75
N CYS A 17 -43.41 19.68 27.75
CA CYS A 17 -42.74 18.37 27.60
C CYS A 17 -42.20 18.15 26.18
N LEU A 18 -42.85 18.71 25.15
CA LEU A 18 -42.37 18.58 23.76
C LEU A 18 -41.16 19.49 23.48
N PHE A 19 -41.06 20.65 24.12
CA PHE A 19 -39.91 21.54 23.98
C PHE A 19 -38.68 21.10 24.79
N ALA A 20 -38.87 20.41 25.92
CA ALA A 20 -37.77 19.88 26.73
C ALA A 20 -37.07 18.66 26.08
N LEU A 21 -37.76 17.92 25.20
CA LEU A 21 -37.22 16.74 24.53
C LEU A 21 -36.45 17.08 23.23
N CYS A 22 -36.76 18.22 22.59
CA CYS A 22 -36.02 18.70 21.41
C CYS A 22 -34.70 19.41 21.76
N ALA A 23 -34.51 19.87 23.00
CA ALA A 23 -33.31 20.60 23.40
C ALA A 23 -32.12 19.68 23.77
N MET A 24 -32.30 18.36 23.87
CA MET A 24 -31.22 17.42 24.20
C MET A 24 -30.49 16.83 22.98
N PHE A 25 -30.89 17.16 21.75
CA PHE A 25 -30.27 16.61 20.53
C PHE A 25 -29.22 17.50 19.86
N ILE A 26 -28.92 18.68 20.40
CA ILE A 26 -27.92 19.62 19.86
C ILE A 26 -26.68 19.74 20.75
N MET A 27 -26.17 18.61 21.22
CA MET A 27 -24.79 18.51 21.72
C MET A 27 -24.14 17.20 21.26
N SER A 28 -24.33 16.83 20.00
CA SER A 28 -23.35 15.96 19.33
C SER A 28 -22.25 16.87 18.78
N CYS A 29 -21.19 17.09 19.57
CA CYS A 29 -19.90 17.42 19.00
C CYS A 29 -19.53 16.22 18.11
N THR A 30 -19.77 16.32 16.81
CA THR A 30 -19.01 15.51 15.86
C THR A 30 -17.54 15.87 16.09
N PRO A 31 -16.67 14.93 16.47
CA PRO A 31 -15.24 15.22 16.49
C PRO A 31 -14.89 15.61 15.05
N VAL A 32 -14.45 16.85 14.86
CA VAL A 32 -13.86 17.28 13.60
C VAL A 32 -12.60 16.42 13.43
N GLN A 33 -12.69 15.37 12.62
CA GLN A 33 -11.53 14.63 12.19
C GLN A 33 -10.74 15.57 11.28
N ASN A 34 -9.70 16.19 11.84
CA ASN A 34 -8.76 17.00 11.07
C ASN A 34 -7.94 16.05 10.19
N THR A 35 -8.36 15.85 8.95
CA THR A 35 -7.58 15.10 7.95
C THR A 35 -6.30 15.88 7.64
N ILE A 36 -5.16 15.20 7.75
CA ILE A 36 -3.86 15.67 7.31
C ILE A 36 -3.81 15.46 5.80
N ASN A 37 -4.05 16.54 5.06
CA ASN A 37 -3.85 16.55 3.61
C ASN A 37 -2.36 16.65 3.33
N THR A 38 -1.76 15.55 2.88
CA THR A 38 -0.34 15.49 2.50
C THR A 38 -0.16 14.69 1.23
N THR A 39 0.82 15.06 0.42
CA THR A 39 1.18 14.39 -0.83
C THR A 39 2.47 13.62 -0.60
N THR A 40 2.37 12.31 -0.48
CA THR A 40 3.54 11.40 -0.37
C THR A 40 4.04 10.93 -1.72
N SER A 41 3.28 11.15 -2.80
CA SER A 41 3.67 10.82 -4.18
C SER A 41 5.00 11.48 -4.61
N GLU A 42 5.41 12.55 -3.94
CA GLU A 42 6.69 13.24 -4.20
C GLU A 42 7.90 12.58 -3.52
N VAL A 43 7.67 11.61 -2.61
CA VAL A 43 8.72 10.87 -1.93
C VAL A 43 9.12 9.66 -2.76
N TYR A 44 10.03 9.87 -3.71
CA TYR A 44 10.58 8.80 -4.55
C TYR A 44 12.06 9.02 -4.86
N VAL A 45 12.73 7.94 -5.25
CA VAL A 45 14.08 7.99 -5.82
C VAL A 45 13.94 7.79 -7.32
N SER A 46 14.40 8.73 -8.12
CA SER A 46 14.36 8.57 -9.59
C SER A 46 15.24 7.38 -10.01
N ALA A 47 14.72 6.56 -10.92
CA ALA A 47 15.43 5.42 -11.46
C ALA A 47 16.63 5.83 -12.34
N SER A 48 16.62 7.06 -12.87
CA SER A 48 17.71 7.63 -13.66
C SER A 48 18.28 8.88 -12.99
N GLN A 49 19.59 9.04 -13.11
CA GLN A 49 20.27 10.25 -12.66
C GLN A 49 20.04 11.40 -13.65
N ASP A 50 19.66 12.55 -13.13
CA ASP A 50 19.60 13.82 -13.87
C ASP A 50 20.77 14.69 -13.43
N ASP A 51 21.87 14.62 -14.18
CA ASP A 51 23.10 15.35 -13.86
C ASP A 51 22.92 16.87 -13.85
N VAL A 52 21.97 17.41 -14.63
CA VAL A 52 21.70 18.85 -14.67
C VAL A 52 21.00 19.28 -13.40
N LEU A 53 19.97 18.53 -13.00
CA LEU A 53 19.26 18.76 -11.75
C LEU A 53 20.20 18.59 -10.55
N LEU A 54 20.98 17.51 -10.50
CA LEU A 54 21.92 17.25 -9.39
C LEU A 54 22.95 18.37 -9.24
N LYS A 55 23.57 18.83 -10.33
CA LYS A 55 24.50 19.97 -10.28
C LYS A 55 23.84 21.26 -9.81
N SER A 56 22.57 21.47 -10.17
CA SER A 56 21.81 22.64 -9.73
C SER A 56 21.57 22.62 -8.21
N ILE A 57 21.23 21.45 -7.66
CA ILE A 57 21.01 21.24 -6.22
C ILE A 57 22.33 21.39 -5.45
N GLU A 58 23.41 20.81 -5.98
CA GLU A 58 24.76 20.94 -5.40
C GLU A 58 25.20 22.41 -5.36
N LYS A 59 24.96 23.16 -6.43
CA LYS A 59 25.25 24.60 -6.47
C LYS A 59 24.45 25.37 -5.43
N GLU A 60 23.14 25.20 -5.37
CA GLU A 60 22.26 25.81 -4.35
C GLU A 60 22.72 25.48 -2.93
N THR A 61 23.15 24.23 -2.72
CA THR A 61 23.65 23.75 -1.43
C THR A 61 24.97 24.38 -1.04
N ASN A 62 25.93 24.47 -1.96
CA ASN A 62 27.26 25.04 -1.72
C ASN A 62 27.19 26.56 -1.50
N GLU A 63 26.32 27.25 -2.23
CA GLU A 63 26.08 28.69 -2.04
C GLU A 63 25.51 29.02 -0.65
N SER A 64 24.80 28.06 -0.03
CA SER A 64 24.19 28.18 1.30
C SER A 64 24.92 27.37 2.39
N GLU A 65 26.16 26.94 2.15
CA GLU A 65 26.87 26.01 3.05
C GLU A 65 27.19 26.61 4.43
N GLN A 66 27.33 27.94 4.51
CA GLN A 66 27.59 28.65 5.76
C GLN A 66 26.33 28.90 6.59
N GLU A 67 25.14 28.65 6.04
CA GLU A 67 23.87 28.83 6.74
C GLU A 67 23.54 27.59 7.58
N ILE A 68 23.12 27.80 8.83
CA ILE A 68 22.58 26.72 9.66
C ILE A 68 21.22 26.32 9.10
N LYS A 69 21.16 25.16 8.44
CA LYS A 69 19.93 24.60 7.86
C LYS A 69 19.11 23.90 8.94
N THR A 70 17.80 24.14 8.93
CA THR A 70 16.83 23.43 9.77
C THR A 70 16.64 21.99 9.30
N SER A 71 16.16 21.11 10.19
CA SER A 71 15.76 19.73 9.85
C SER A 71 14.77 19.67 8.67
N GLN A 72 13.87 20.65 8.55
CA GLN A 72 12.94 20.78 7.43
C GLN A 72 13.65 21.05 6.10
N GLN A 73 14.56 22.03 6.06
CA GLN A 73 15.31 22.38 4.85
C GLN A 73 16.25 21.25 4.40
N LEU A 74 16.81 20.53 5.37
CA LEU A 74 17.63 19.34 5.08
C LEU A 74 16.80 18.23 4.45
N LEU A 75 15.55 18.01 4.92
CA LEU A 75 14.63 17.05 4.32
C LEU A 75 14.25 17.43 2.88
N GLU A 76 13.93 18.70 2.63
CA GLU A 76 13.63 19.20 1.29
C GLU A 76 14.81 18.99 0.33
N THR A 77 16.03 19.25 0.82
CA THR A 77 17.26 19.00 0.05
C THR A 77 17.44 17.50 -0.22
N ALA A 78 17.21 16.64 0.78
CA ALA A 78 17.28 15.19 0.62
C ALA A 78 16.27 14.66 -0.41
N LEU A 79 15.05 15.19 -0.41
CA LEU A 79 14.01 14.87 -1.39
C LEU A 79 14.44 15.27 -2.81
N LYS A 80 14.92 16.51 -3.00
CA LYS A 80 15.44 16.97 -4.29
C LYS A 80 16.55 16.05 -4.83
N PHE A 81 17.51 15.65 -3.98
CA PHE A 81 18.56 14.72 -4.38
C PHE A 81 18.03 13.34 -4.77
N ALA A 82 17.03 12.82 -4.04
CA ALA A 82 16.39 11.55 -4.40
C ALA A 82 15.64 11.63 -5.72
N GLN A 83 14.89 12.71 -5.94
CA GLN A 83 14.19 13.00 -7.19
C GLN A 83 15.16 13.16 -8.38
N GLY A 84 16.38 13.68 -8.14
CA GLY A 84 17.46 13.70 -9.13
C GLY A 84 18.19 12.36 -9.32
N GLY A 85 17.79 11.29 -8.60
CA GLY A 85 18.36 9.94 -8.70
C GLY A 85 19.60 9.70 -7.83
N SER A 86 19.95 10.62 -6.93
CA SER A 86 21.10 10.50 -6.04
C SER A 86 20.70 10.02 -4.64
N SER A 87 20.52 8.71 -4.49
CA SER A 87 20.25 8.06 -3.21
C SER A 87 21.36 8.31 -2.17
N LEU A 88 22.64 8.32 -2.60
CA LEU A 88 23.77 8.58 -1.72
C LEU A 88 23.71 9.99 -1.10
N GLN A 89 23.48 11.02 -1.92
CA GLN A 89 23.39 12.38 -1.40
C GLN A 89 22.15 12.56 -0.54
N SER A 90 21.00 12.03 -0.97
CA SER A 90 19.78 12.03 -0.16
C SER A 90 20.05 11.45 1.24
N LYS A 91 20.67 10.27 1.31
CA LYS A 91 21.04 9.61 2.57
C LYS A 91 22.02 10.44 3.42
N ASN A 92 22.99 11.12 2.81
CA ASN A 92 23.92 12.01 3.53
C ASN A 92 23.19 13.18 4.20
N PHE A 93 22.16 13.74 3.54
CA PHE A 93 21.33 14.78 4.13
C PHE A 93 20.43 14.23 5.24
N LEU A 94 19.80 13.08 5.04
CA LEU A 94 18.95 12.44 6.06
C LEU A 94 19.69 12.20 7.39
N LYS A 95 20.98 11.85 7.35
CA LYS A 95 21.82 11.65 8.55
C LYS A 95 22.02 12.90 9.41
N ARG A 96 21.78 14.08 8.85
CA ARG A 96 21.98 15.39 9.52
C ARG A 96 20.68 15.92 10.14
N ILE A 97 19.54 15.28 9.84
CA ILE A 97 18.23 15.70 10.32
C ILE A 97 18.03 15.20 11.75
N ASN A 98 17.49 16.07 12.61
CA ASN A 98 16.95 15.66 13.90
C ASN A 98 15.44 15.33 13.72
N PRO A 99 15.02 14.06 13.76
CA PRO A 99 13.64 13.69 13.45
C PRO A 99 12.60 14.26 14.43
N GLU A 100 13.01 14.59 15.65
CA GLU A 100 12.14 15.17 16.68
C GLU A 100 11.74 16.62 16.36
N GLU A 101 12.49 17.32 15.51
CA GLU A 101 12.19 18.69 15.07
C GLU A 101 11.21 18.73 13.89
N LEU A 102 11.02 17.60 13.20
CA LEU A 102 10.09 17.52 12.09
C LEU A 102 8.65 17.56 12.60
N ASN A 103 7.76 18.22 11.87
CA ASN A 103 6.32 18.03 12.06
C ASN A 103 5.91 16.63 11.56
N ASP A 104 4.67 16.23 11.81
CA ASP A 104 4.21 14.86 11.50
C ASP A 104 4.24 14.51 10.02
N VAL A 105 3.92 15.46 9.14
CA VAL A 105 3.99 15.28 7.68
C VAL A 105 5.44 15.09 7.25
N SER A 106 6.33 15.96 7.71
CA SER A 106 7.76 15.87 7.40
C SER A 106 8.38 14.62 7.98
N PHE A 107 7.96 14.18 9.16
CA PHE A 107 8.42 12.93 9.77
C PHE A 107 7.98 11.69 8.98
N LEU A 108 6.74 11.68 8.46
CA LEU A 108 6.28 10.65 7.53
C LEU A 108 7.15 10.62 6.26
N ASN A 109 7.33 11.77 5.61
CA ASN A 109 8.13 11.88 4.38
C ASN A 109 9.60 11.51 4.61
N TYR A 110 10.17 11.90 5.74
CA TYR A 110 11.50 11.49 6.19
C TYR A 110 11.61 9.97 6.32
N SER A 111 10.64 9.33 6.99
CA SER A 111 10.65 7.89 7.23
C SER A 111 10.47 7.09 5.93
N LEU A 112 9.59 7.56 5.03
CA LEU A 112 9.38 6.98 3.70
C LEU A 112 10.61 7.17 2.81
N LEU A 113 11.28 8.33 2.88
CA LEU A 113 12.47 8.57 2.08
C LEU A 113 13.62 7.70 2.55
N GLU A 114 13.81 7.60 3.87
CA GLU A 114 14.86 6.76 4.46
C GLU A 114 14.73 5.30 4.03
N SER A 115 13.52 4.74 3.99
CA SER A 115 13.33 3.36 3.51
C SER A 115 13.70 3.21 2.04
N LYS A 116 13.35 4.18 1.19
CA LYS A 116 13.64 4.14 -0.25
C LYS A 116 15.12 4.29 -0.61
N VAL A 117 15.90 4.96 0.25
CA VAL A 117 17.35 5.14 0.05
C VAL A 117 18.20 4.13 0.82
N SER A 118 17.57 3.29 1.64
CA SER A 118 18.23 2.20 2.38
C SER A 118 18.79 1.17 1.41
N ASN A 119 20.04 0.77 1.60
CA ASN A 119 20.73 -0.15 0.68
C ASN A 119 21.31 -1.40 1.34
N SER A 120 21.03 -1.60 2.63
CA SER A 120 21.38 -2.80 3.38
C SER A 120 20.18 -3.27 4.21
N GLU A 121 20.20 -4.54 4.63
CA GLU A 121 19.17 -5.10 5.49
C GLU A 121 19.10 -4.38 6.85
N ASP A 122 20.25 -3.98 7.41
CA ASP A 122 20.30 -3.23 8.66
C ASP A 122 19.67 -1.83 8.53
N GLU A 123 20.01 -1.09 7.46
CA GLU A 123 19.40 0.22 7.18
C GLU A 123 17.89 0.07 6.98
N LEU A 124 17.47 -0.96 6.25
CA LEU A 124 16.07 -1.23 5.97
C LEU A 124 15.28 -1.61 7.23
N ASN A 125 15.87 -2.38 8.16
CA ASN A 125 15.28 -2.67 9.47
C ASN A 125 15.07 -1.40 10.29
N VAL A 126 16.04 -0.48 10.31
CA VAL A 126 15.92 0.81 11.01
C VAL A 126 14.79 1.65 10.40
N ALA A 127 14.74 1.75 9.07
CA ALA A 127 13.69 2.48 8.38
C ALA A 127 12.30 1.87 8.65
N PHE A 128 12.19 0.54 8.65
CA PHE A 128 10.95 -0.17 8.98
C PHE A 128 10.49 0.12 10.40
N GLN A 129 11.40 0.11 11.38
CA GLN A 129 11.08 0.47 12.76
C GLN A 129 10.55 1.90 12.90
N LYS A 130 11.07 2.85 12.10
CA LYS A 130 10.53 4.23 12.09
C LYS A 130 9.13 4.29 11.50
N LEU A 131 8.88 3.59 10.39
CA LEU A 131 7.54 3.48 9.80
C LEU A 131 6.54 2.80 10.74
N GLU A 132 7.01 1.91 11.61
CA GLU A 132 6.21 1.23 12.66
C GLU A 132 6.16 1.99 14.00
N SER A 133 6.76 3.18 14.07
CA SER A 133 6.84 3.93 15.33
C SER A 133 5.48 4.39 15.83
N ASN A 134 5.36 4.57 17.15
CA ASN A 134 4.18 5.13 17.79
C ASN A 134 3.75 6.47 17.18
N ARG A 135 4.72 7.26 16.70
CA ARG A 135 4.45 8.54 16.05
C ARG A 135 3.68 8.34 14.74
N ILE A 136 4.13 7.44 13.86
CA ILE A 136 3.40 7.09 12.63
C ILE A 136 2.02 6.53 12.96
N LEU A 137 1.95 5.56 13.88
CA LEU A 137 0.67 4.97 14.30
C LEU A 137 -0.33 6.02 14.82
N SER A 138 0.15 7.06 15.51
CA SER A 138 -0.71 8.12 16.05
C SER A 138 -1.33 9.02 14.96
N ILE A 139 -0.64 9.17 13.83
CA ILE A 139 -1.08 10.02 12.72
C ILE A 139 -1.80 9.24 11.61
N GLU A 140 -1.61 7.92 11.51
CA GLU A 140 -2.23 7.04 10.49
C GLU A 140 -3.73 7.30 10.33
N LYS A 141 -4.47 7.40 11.44
CA LYS A 141 -5.94 7.63 11.42
C LYS A 141 -6.38 8.97 10.82
N ASN A 142 -5.47 9.93 10.71
CA ASN A 142 -5.74 11.28 10.21
C ASN A 142 -5.16 11.49 8.81
N LEU A 143 -4.34 10.57 8.29
CA LEU A 143 -3.79 10.69 6.94
C LEU A 143 -4.89 10.59 5.89
N ASN A 144 -4.68 11.26 4.76
CA ASN A 144 -5.50 11.06 3.57
C ASN A 144 -5.20 9.69 2.92
N ASP A 145 -6.09 9.25 2.03
CA ASP A 145 -5.98 7.93 1.39
C ASP A 145 -4.67 7.76 0.60
N GLU A 146 -4.19 8.82 -0.06
CA GLU A 146 -2.94 8.78 -0.82
C GLU A 146 -1.74 8.45 0.09
N ALA A 147 -1.59 9.15 1.21
CA ALA A 147 -0.52 8.90 2.16
C ALA A 147 -0.62 7.52 2.81
N LEU A 148 -1.83 7.05 3.08
CA LEU A 148 -2.06 5.70 3.60
C LEU A 148 -1.70 4.61 2.58
N ILE A 149 -2.02 4.84 1.31
CA ILE A 149 -1.67 3.94 0.21
C ILE A 149 -0.15 3.80 0.11
N ASP A 150 0.57 4.91 0.07
CA ASP A 150 2.04 4.89 -0.05
C ASP A 150 2.69 4.27 1.19
N LEU A 151 2.19 4.61 2.38
CA LEU A 151 2.67 4.04 3.63
C LEU A 151 2.51 2.52 3.67
N TYR A 152 1.33 1.99 3.35
CA TYR A 152 1.10 0.54 3.40
C TYR A 152 1.80 -0.21 2.27
N LYS A 153 1.94 0.38 1.08
CA LYS A 153 2.77 -0.18 0.00
C LYS A 153 4.22 -0.31 0.43
N GLU A 154 4.77 0.75 1.01
CA GLU A 154 6.16 0.78 1.46
C GLU A 154 6.40 -0.22 2.60
N LYS A 155 5.55 -0.20 3.65
CA LYS A 155 5.63 -1.17 4.76
C LYS A 155 5.54 -2.62 4.26
N SER A 156 4.63 -2.88 3.32
CA SER A 156 4.47 -4.20 2.72
C SER A 156 5.72 -4.66 1.95
N ALA A 157 6.31 -3.76 1.15
CA ALA A 157 7.50 -4.04 0.37
C ALA A 157 8.73 -4.30 1.26
N ILE A 158 8.93 -3.47 2.29
CA ILE A 158 10.03 -3.65 3.24
C ILE A 158 9.88 -4.96 4.01
N ALA A 159 8.70 -5.23 4.57
CA ALA A 159 8.45 -6.48 5.30
C ALA A 159 8.75 -7.71 4.43
N LEU A 160 8.38 -7.68 3.14
CA LEU A 160 8.69 -8.76 2.21
C LEU A 160 10.20 -8.95 2.03
N THR A 161 10.93 -7.85 1.82
CA THR A 161 12.38 -7.82 1.64
C THR A 161 13.11 -8.35 2.87
N LEU A 162 12.65 -8.00 4.06
CA LEU A 162 13.15 -8.50 5.35
C LEU A 162 12.75 -9.95 5.64
N GLY A 163 12.04 -10.62 4.74
CA GLY A 163 11.62 -12.01 4.90
C GLY A 163 10.31 -12.19 5.68
N GLU A 164 9.70 -11.12 6.17
CA GLU A 164 8.48 -11.08 6.97
C GLU A 164 7.21 -11.15 6.11
N LEU A 165 7.01 -12.29 5.43
CA LEU A 165 5.89 -12.50 4.51
C LEU A 165 4.53 -12.25 5.17
N LYS A 166 4.32 -12.75 6.40
CA LYS A 166 3.04 -12.59 7.11
C LYS A 166 2.71 -11.10 7.30
N THR A 167 3.69 -10.33 7.76
CA THR A 167 3.59 -8.88 7.98
C THR A 167 3.33 -8.14 6.66
N SER A 168 4.01 -8.53 5.58
CA SER A 168 3.74 -7.98 4.24
C SER A 168 2.28 -8.15 3.81
N ILE A 169 1.70 -9.35 4.02
CA ILE A 169 0.28 -9.60 3.69
C ILE A 169 -0.66 -8.81 4.60
N GLN A 170 -0.33 -8.61 5.87
CA GLN A 170 -1.12 -7.75 6.76
C GLN A 170 -1.19 -6.31 6.23
N TYR A 171 -0.10 -5.78 5.69
CA TYR A 171 -0.08 -4.46 5.06
C TYR A 171 -0.82 -4.43 3.72
N ASP A 172 -0.72 -5.47 2.90
CA ASP A 172 -1.53 -5.59 1.68
C ASP A 172 -3.03 -5.57 1.99
N VAL A 173 -3.46 -6.27 3.05
CA VAL A 173 -4.87 -6.28 3.49
C VAL A 173 -5.33 -4.87 3.90
N LYS A 174 -4.51 -4.14 4.66
CA LYS A 174 -4.79 -2.74 5.00
C LYS A 174 -4.93 -1.89 3.74
N LEU A 175 -4.03 -2.05 2.77
CA LEU A 175 -4.07 -1.36 1.48
C LEU A 175 -5.34 -1.70 0.68
N HIS A 176 -5.73 -2.97 0.59
CA HIS A 176 -6.94 -3.40 -0.10
C HIS A 176 -8.19 -2.73 0.49
N ASN A 177 -8.24 -2.53 1.80
CA ASN A 177 -9.38 -1.91 2.48
C ASN A 177 -9.54 -0.41 2.17
N LEU A 178 -8.47 0.29 1.77
CA LEU A 178 -8.53 1.69 1.36
C LEU A 178 -9.11 1.87 -0.05
N ILE A 179 -8.90 0.88 -0.93
CA ILE A 179 -9.27 1.02 -2.34
C ILE A 179 -10.73 0.68 -2.57
N SER A 180 -11.49 1.69 -2.98
CA SER A 180 -12.90 1.55 -3.37
C SER A 180 -13.09 1.14 -4.84
N SER A 181 -12.16 1.53 -5.72
CA SER A 181 -12.23 1.17 -7.15
C SER A 181 -12.08 -0.35 -7.32
N LYS A 182 -13.10 -0.98 -7.93
CA LYS A 182 -13.12 -2.42 -8.22
C LYS A 182 -11.92 -2.87 -9.06
N GLU A 183 -11.57 -2.09 -10.09
CA GLU A 183 -10.46 -2.40 -10.99
C GLU A 183 -9.11 -2.37 -10.25
N ILE A 184 -8.85 -1.29 -9.51
CA ILE A 184 -7.61 -1.14 -8.75
C ILE A 184 -7.52 -2.21 -7.66
N LYS A 185 -8.62 -2.49 -6.95
CA LYS A 185 -8.67 -3.54 -5.94
C LYS A 185 -8.38 -4.92 -6.53
N SER A 186 -8.94 -5.23 -7.70
CA SER A 186 -8.64 -6.47 -8.43
C SER A 186 -7.15 -6.57 -8.80
N LYS A 187 -6.54 -5.48 -9.25
CA LYS A 187 -5.10 -5.42 -9.55
C LYS A 187 -4.26 -5.69 -8.30
N LEU A 188 -4.56 -5.03 -7.18
CA LEU A 188 -3.85 -5.23 -5.92
C LEU A 188 -4.00 -6.64 -5.37
N HIS A 189 -5.18 -7.25 -5.52
CA HIS A 189 -5.38 -8.66 -5.16
C HIS A 189 -4.50 -9.60 -5.99
N ASN A 190 -4.39 -9.35 -7.31
CA ASN A 190 -3.50 -10.10 -8.19
C ASN A 190 -2.02 -9.91 -7.79
N GLU A 191 -1.60 -8.68 -7.44
CA GLU A 191 -0.26 -8.40 -6.96
C GLU A 191 0.06 -9.14 -5.66
N THR A 192 -0.87 -9.17 -4.70
CA THR A 192 -0.73 -9.97 -3.47
C THR A 192 -0.65 -11.47 -3.76
N LEU A 193 -1.45 -11.98 -4.70
CA LEU A 193 -1.34 -13.39 -5.11
C LEU A 193 0.02 -13.68 -5.78
N ALA A 194 0.46 -12.84 -6.71
CA ALA A 194 1.75 -12.98 -7.39
C ALA A 194 2.92 -12.96 -6.38
N LYS A 195 2.84 -12.07 -5.38
CA LYS A 195 3.77 -12.03 -4.25
C LYS A 195 3.80 -13.35 -3.49
N LEU A 196 2.66 -13.96 -3.19
CA LEU A 196 2.58 -15.23 -2.46
C LEU A 196 3.14 -16.41 -3.26
N ILE A 197 2.75 -16.56 -4.52
CA ILE A 197 3.17 -17.70 -5.36
C ILE A 197 4.65 -17.65 -5.74
N SER A 198 5.28 -16.47 -5.70
CA SER A 198 6.73 -16.32 -5.89
C SER A 198 7.56 -16.73 -4.67
N GLN A 199 6.94 -16.95 -3.51
CA GLN A 199 7.69 -17.33 -2.30
C GLN A 199 8.09 -18.82 -2.30
N PRO A 200 9.24 -19.16 -1.67
CA PRO A 200 9.64 -20.55 -1.48
C PRO A 200 8.56 -21.41 -0.81
N TYR A 201 8.51 -22.70 -1.17
CA TYR A 201 7.43 -23.61 -0.75
C TYR A 201 7.14 -23.57 0.75
N LYS A 202 8.20 -23.80 1.53
CA LYS A 202 8.19 -23.84 2.99
C LYS A 202 7.82 -22.48 3.62
N LYS A 203 8.20 -21.36 3.02
CA LYS A 203 7.88 -20.02 3.55
C LYS A 203 6.39 -19.74 3.44
N LEU A 204 5.78 -20.07 2.31
CA LEU A 204 4.34 -19.93 2.11
C LEU A 204 3.52 -20.89 3.00
N GLN A 205 4.03 -22.08 3.32
CA GLN A 205 3.39 -22.95 4.32
C GLN A 205 3.38 -22.32 5.72
N LYS A 206 4.52 -21.76 6.14
CA LYS A 206 4.66 -21.10 7.45
C LYS A 206 3.88 -19.79 7.58
N CYS A 207 3.48 -19.17 6.46
CA CYS A 207 2.71 -17.93 6.38
C CYS A 207 1.42 -17.95 7.24
N LYS A 208 0.81 -19.14 7.43
CA LYS A 208 -0.43 -19.32 8.20
C LYS A 208 -0.22 -19.38 9.71
N ASN A 209 1.02 -19.58 10.18
CA ASN A 209 1.27 -19.86 11.59
C ASN A 209 0.99 -18.63 12.45
N ASN A 210 0.08 -18.76 13.42
CA ASN A 210 -0.35 -17.69 14.32
C ASN A 210 -0.70 -16.40 13.55
N ALA A 211 -1.51 -16.55 12.49
CA ALA A 211 -1.94 -15.48 11.61
C ALA A 211 -3.46 -15.29 11.73
N ASP A 212 -3.92 -14.07 11.47
CA ASP A 212 -5.34 -13.76 11.40
C ASP A 212 -6.00 -14.49 10.22
N LEU A 213 -7.30 -14.76 10.32
CA LEU A 213 -8.04 -15.54 9.32
C LEU A 213 -7.89 -14.99 7.89
N ILE A 214 -7.87 -13.67 7.72
CA ILE A 214 -7.69 -13.02 6.40
C ILE A 214 -6.31 -13.36 5.82
N VAL A 215 -5.26 -13.32 6.65
CA VAL A 215 -3.91 -13.69 6.20
C VAL A 215 -3.82 -15.18 5.91
N VAL A 216 -4.41 -16.02 6.75
CA VAL A 216 -4.51 -17.47 6.50
C VAL A 216 -5.17 -17.74 5.16
N ALA A 217 -6.30 -17.09 4.86
CA ALA A 217 -7.01 -17.23 3.60
C ALA A 217 -6.12 -16.85 2.39
N TRP A 218 -5.39 -15.74 2.48
CA TRP A 218 -4.40 -15.39 1.44
C TRP A 218 -3.31 -16.45 1.26
N CYS A 219 -2.69 -16.92 2.34
CA CYS A 219 -1.67 -17.97 2.26
C CYS A 219 -2.25 -19.29 1.70
N ASP A 220 -3.49 -19.64 2.07
CA ASP A 220 -4.25 -20.78 1.52
C ASP A 220 -4.42 -20.67 0.01
N LEU A 221 -4.83 -19.50 -0.49
CA LEU A 221 -4.98 -19.24 -1.91
C LEU A 221 -3.66 -19.44 -2.65
N GLY A 222 -2.59 -18.82 -2.15
CA GLY A 222 -1.26 -18.95 -2.76
C GLY A 222 -0.78 -20.40 -2.82
N LEU A 223 -1.03 -21.19 -1.77
CA LEU A 223 -0.67 -22.62 -1.75
C LEU A 223 -1.49 -23.41 -2.77
N GLY A 224 -2.81 -23.25 -2.78
CA GLY A 224 -3.68 -23.97 -3.71
C GLY A 224 -3.33 -23.68 -5.17
N ILE A 225 -3.06 -22.41 -5.50
CA ILE A 225 -2.62 -22.03 -6.85
C ILE A 225 -1.25 -22.64 -7.18
N ARG A 226 -0.32 -22.65 -6.22
CA ARG A 226 1.02 -23.24 -6.41
C ARG A 226 0.97 -24.74 -6.62
N ASP A 227 0.16 -25.45 -5.85
CA ASP A 227 -0.02 -26.90 -5.98
C ASP A 227 -0.68 -27.28 -7.33
N ALA A 228 -1.44 -26.34 -7.93
CA ALA A 228 -2.12 -26.50 -9.22
C ALA A 228 -1.37 -25.86 -10.42
N GLN A 229 -0.12 -25.42 -10.26
CA GLN A 229 0.57 -24.57 -11.25
C GLN A 229 0.66 -25.15 -12.67
N LEU A 230 0.67 -26.48 -12.81
CA LEU A 230 0.91 -27.18 -14.08
C LEU A 230 -0.30 -27.24 -15.02
N ASN A 231 -1.51 -26.90 -14.56
CA ASN A 231 -2.73 -27.00 -15.38
C ASN A 231 -3.73 -25.89 -15.02
N SER A 232 -4.14 -25.10 -16.02
CA SER A 232 -5.08 -23.98 -15.86
C SER A 232 -6.45 -24.38 -15.31
N GLN A 233 -7.01 -25.51 -15.75
CA GLN A 233 -8.26 -26.04 -15.22
C GLN A 233 -8.11 -26.33 -13.72
N THR A 234 -7.01 -26.97 -13.32
CA THR A 234 -6.78 -27.27 -11.89
C THR A 234 -6.57 -26.02 -11.05
N ARG A 235 -6.04 -24.92 -11.62
CA ARG A 235 -5.94 -23.62 -10.93
C ARG A 235 -7.31 -22.97 -10.75
N ALA A 236 -8.16 -23.03 -11.78
CA ALA A 236 -9.52 -22.52 -11.69
C ALA A 236 -10.32 -23.26 -10.60
N ASP A 237 -10.21 -24.58 -10.56
CA ASP A 237 -10.84 -25.42 -9.54
C ASP A 237 -10.29 -25.11 -8.14
N ALA A 238 -8.96 -24.96 -8.00
CA ALA A 238 -8.34 -24.57 -6.72
C ALA A 238 -8.83 -23.21 -6.22
N TYR A 239 -9.00 -22.24 -7.13
CA TYR A 239 -9.57 -20.94 -6.80
C TYR A 239 -11.04 -21.04 -6.40
N GLN A 240 -11.88 -21.79 -7.12
CA GLN A 240 -13.29 -21.96 -6.73
C GLN A 240 -13.42 -22.64 -5.36
N ASN A 241 -12.69 -23.72 -5.12
CA ASN A 241 -12.66 -24.41 -3.82
C ASN A 241 -12.23 -23.46 -2.69
N TRP A 242 -11.25 -22.58 -2.96
CA TRP A 242 -10.83 -21.57 -2.00
C TRP A 242 -11.93 -20.53 -1.74
N ARG A 243 -12.62 -20.03 -2.78
CA ARG A 243 -13.73 -19.07 -2.64
C ARG A 243 -14.88 -19.65 -1.82
N GLU A 244 -15.22 -20.92 -2.03
CA GLU A 244 -16.25 -21.61 -1.25
C GLU A 244 -15.89 -21.73 0.23
N ARG A 245 -14.59 -21.88 0.55
CA ARG A 245 -14.08 -21.91 1.93
C ARG A 245 -14.06 -20.52 2.59
N TYR A 246 -13.81 -19.47 1.81
CA TYR A 246 -13.67 -18.10 2.30
C TYR A 246 -14.60 -17.12 1.55
N PRO A 247 -15.94 -17.31 1.61
CA PRO A 247 -16.88 -16.56 0.77
C PRO A 247 -16.91 -15.05 1.07
N ASP A 248 -16.63 -14.67 2.31
CA ASP A 248 -16.62 -13.27 2.76
C ASP A 248 -15.29 -12.56 2.52
N HIS A 249 -14.27 -13.27 2.03
CA HIS A 249 -12.96 -12.67 1.76
C HIS A 249 -13.05 -11.71 0.57
N SER A 250 -12.39 -10.55 0.65
CA SER A 250 -12.44 -9.53 -0.41
C SER A 250 -12.04 -10.14 -1.76
N ALA A 251 -10.93 -10.87 -1.82
CA ALA A 251 -10.50 -11.57 -3.03
C ALA A 251 -11.42 -12.69 -3.51
N ALA A 252 -12.42 -13.15 -2.74
CA ALA A 252 -13.45 -14.06 -3.25
C ALA A 252 -14.56 -13.32 -4.02
N GLN A 253 -14.71 -12.02 -3.78
CA GLN A 253 -15.70 -11.16 -4.44
C GLN A 253 -15.17 -10.53 -5.73
N PHE A 254 -13.85 -10.38 -5.84
CA PHE A 254 -13.16 -9.83 -7.01
C PHE A 254 -12.34 -10.94 -7.65
N ALA A 255 -12.62 -11.29 -8.91
CA ALA A 255 -11.92 -12.37 -9.59
C ALA A 255 -10.40 -12.12 -9.60
N VAL A 256 -9.67 -12.93 -8.83
CA VAL A 256 -8.21 -12.99 -8.92
C VAL A 256 -7.89 -13.95 -10.05
N ILE A 257 -7.50 -13.41 -11.21
CA ILE A 257 -7.10 -14.20 -12.36
C ILE A 257 -5.57 -14.09 -12.44
N PRO A 258 -4.82 -15.20 -12.28
CA PRO A 258 -3.41 -15.21 -12.65
C PRO A 258 -3.32 -15.02 -14.17
N ASN A 259 -3.19 -13.78 -14.62
CA ASN A 259 -3.05 -13.47 -16.05
C ASN A 259 -1.68 -13.91 -16.61
N ASP A 260 -0.71 -14.24 -15.75
CA ASP A 260 0.72 -14.29 -16.11
C ASP A 260 1.31 -15.69 -16.25
N VAL A 261 0.49 -16.73 -16.39
CA VAL A 261 1.04 -18.01 -16.87
C VAL A 261 0.42 -18.27 -18.22
N HIS A 262 1.16 -17.93 -19.27
CA HIS A 262 0.83 -18.31 -20.64
C HIS A 262 0.37 -19.76 -20.64
N ASP A 263 -0.93 -19.92 -20.81
CA ASP A 263 -1.54 -21.22 -21.01
C ASP A 263 -1.11 -21.60 -22.41
N VAL A 264 0.06 -22.23 -22.53
CA VAL A 264 0.39 -22.95 -23.75
C VAL A 264 -0.45 -24.23 -23.68
N GLN A 265 -1.75 -24.08 -23.89
CA GLN A 265 -2.51 -25.18 -24.47
C GLN A 265 -1.89 -25.43 -25.84
N THR A 266 -0.92 -26.33 -25.88
CA THR A 266 -0.56 -26.99 -27.13
C THR A 266 -1.77 -27.80 -27.52
N GLU A 267 -2.69 -27.20 -28.28
CA GLU A 267 -3.56 -27.98 -29.13
C GLU A 267 -2.64 -28.91 -29.94
N LYS A 268 -3.00 -30.20 -30.06
CA LYS A 268 -2.28 -31.15 -30.91
C LYS A 268 -2.44 -30.71 -32.37
N GLY A 269 -1.65 -29.73 -32.79
CA GLY A 269 -1.53 -29.25 -34.15
C GLY A 269 -0.39 -29.96 -34.89
N GLN A 270 -0.44 -29.90 -36.22
CA GLN A 270 0.65 -30.36 -37.06
C GLN A 270 1.84 -29.40 -36.93
N ILE A 271 3.01 -29.93 -36.62
CA ILE A 271 4.25 -29.16 -36.56
C ILE A 271 4.86 -29.14 -37.97
N ALA A 272 4.93 -27.96 -38.59
CA ALA A 272 5.71 -27.78 -39.80
C ALA A 272 7.19 -27.61 -39.41
N LEU A 273 8.00 -28.63 -39.71
CA LEU A 273 9.42 -28.64 -39.40
C LEU A 273 10.21 -28.03 -40.57
N LEU A 274 10.72 -26.81 -40.39
CA LEU A 274 11.59 -26.15 -41.35
C LEU A 274 13.05 -26.50 -41.03
N LEU A 275 13.59 -27.47 -41.76
CA LEU A 275 15.01 -27.83 -41.71
C LEU A 275 15.69 -27.41 -43.01
N PRO A 276 16.94 -26.92 -42.96
CA PRO A 276 17.77 -26.82 -44.16
C PRO A 276 18.16 -28.24 -44.60
N LEU A 277 17.38 -28.82 -45.50
CA LEU A 277 17.62 -30.16 -46.04
C LEU A 277 18.59 -30.17 -47.23
N GLU A 278 18.97 -28.99 -47.74
CA GLU A 278 19.86 -28.83 -48.89
C GLU A 278 20.84 -27.67 -48.69
N GLY A 279 22.05 -27.81 -49.26
CA GLY A 279 23.10 -26.78 -49.24
C GLY A 279 24.10 -26.88 -48.07
N GLU A 280 24.92 -25.85 -47.89
CA GLU A 280 26.05 -25.80 -46.94
C GLU A 280 25.69 -25.91 -45.45
N TYR A 281 24.39 -25.98 -45.12
CA TYR A 281 23.87 -26.08 -43.75
C TYR A 281 23.39 -27.49 -43.36
N LEU A 282 23.64 -28.49 -44.20
CA LEU A 282 23.48 -29.91 -43.85
C LEU A 282 24.41 -30.26 -42.69
N SER A 283 23.85 -30.55 -41.51
CA SER A 283 24.62 -31.08 -40.39
C SER A 283 24.98 -32.54 -40.67
N PRO A 284 26.26 -32.95 -40.54
CA PRO A 284 26.64 -34.35 -40.68
C PRO A 284 26.04 -35.17 -39.53
N SER A 285 25.47 -36.31 -39.88
CA SER A 285 24.89 -37.33 -38.99
C SER A 285 25.93 -38.02 -38.11
#